data_AF-A0A955YHB6-F1
#
_entry.id   AF-A0A955YHB6-F1
#
_cell.length_a   1.000
_cell.length_b   1.000
_cell.length_c   1.000
_cell.angle_alpha   90.00
_cell.angle_beta   90.00
_cell.angle_gamma   90.00
#
_symmetry.space_group_name_H-M   'P 1'
#
loop_
_entity.id
_entity.type
_entity.pdbx_description
1 polymer ?
#
loop_
_entity_poly.entity_id
_entity_poly.type
_entity_poly.pdbx_seq_one_letter_code
_entity_poly.pdbx_strand_id
1 'polypeptide(L)'
;MRHFYRIISLLAVAGVFGGVAHAHVGASGQLTAGSSGIVTFGVGHGCDGADTVRLRIEIPEAVTSVRGLTSAWGEGTFERDDTDRVVAVTFEKAEARERDDQYYQFSLRVGAPDAPFTTLYFPATQTCRDSEGTETEVEWRAMVSHDDHTTDENPAASVMVFPPRTPGWNHYVAPDHLHDLSIFADARIVWVGTAAYSANAETAALIESDPDVTTLAEIHPDSEIWVLY
;
A
#
# COMPACT_ATOMS: atom_id res chain seq x y z
N MET A 1 -51.37 2.77 44.68
CA MET A 1 -51.75 2.60 43.26
C MET A 1 -50.68 1.74 42.60
N ARG A 2 -51.07 0.55 42.14
CA ARG A 2 -50.18 -0.44 41.52
C ARG A 2 -50.14 -0.17 40.02
N HIS A 3 -48.99 0.17 39.48
CA HIS A 3 -48.78 0.15 38.03
C HIS A 3 -47.78 -0.96 37.68
N PHE A 4 -48.36 -2.03 37.12
CA PHE A 4 -47.68 -3.06 36.36
C PHE A 4 -46.92 -2.40 35.21
N TYR A 5 -45.61 -2.64 35.10
CA TYR A 5 -44.92 -2.48 33.83
C TYR A 5 -44.55 -3.86 33.29
N ARG A 6 -45.05 -4.10 32.08
CA ARG A 6 -44.93 -5.34 31.31
C ARG A 6 -43.47 -5.55 30.91
N ILE A 7 -43.00 -6.77 31.16
CA ILE A 7 -41.80 -7.36 30.59
C ILE A 7 -42.03 -7.47 29.07
N ILE A 8 -41.23 -6.76 28.27
CA ILE A 8 -41.07 -7.04 26.84
C ILE A 8 -39.71 -7.71 26.70
N SER A 9 -39.73 -9.04 26.62
CA SER A 9 -38.60 -9.83 26.13
C SER A 9 -38.48 -9.60 24.62
N LEU A 10 -37.40 -8.99 24.17
CA LEU A 10 -37.02 -8.98 22.75
C LEU A 10 -35.92 -10.04 22.53
N LEU A 11 -36.25 -11.00 21.67
CA LEU A 11 -35.38 -12.07 21.19
C LEU A 11 -34.45 -11.53 20.08
N ALA A 12 -33.17 -11.87 20.18
CA ALA A 12 -32.12 -12.04 19.17
C ALA A 12 -32.28 -11.43 17.76
N VAL A 13 -31.23 -10.73 17.30
CA VAL A 13 -30.36 -11.21 16.20
C VAL A 13 -28.93 -10.74 16.52
N ALA A 14 -28.07 -11.68 16.90
CA ALA A 14 -26.63 -11.47 16.87
C ALA A 14 -26.22 -11.50 15.39
N GLY A 15 -26.00 -10.33 14.80
CA GLY A 15 -25.34 -10.22 13.50
C GLY A 15 -23.87 -10.60 13.69
N VAL A 16 -23.54 -11.86 13.37
CA VAL A 16 -22.16 -12.24 13.10
C VAL A 16 -21.77 -11.52 11.82
N PHE A 17 -21.20 -10.32 11.96
CA PHE A 17 -20.36 -9.75 10.91
C PHE A 17 -19.06 -10.55 10.92
N GLY A 18 -19.12 -11.75 10.35
CA GLY A 18 -17.95 -12.47 9.87
C GLY A 18 -17.47 -11.77 8.61
N GLY A 19 -16.92 -10.57 8.75
CA GLY A 19 -16.03 -10.05 7.73
C GLY A 19 -14.79 -10.91 7.80
N VAL A 20 -14.58 -11.75 6.79
CA VAL A 20 -13.24 -12.27 6.50
C VAL A 20 -12.37 -11.06 6.25
N ALA A 21 -11.68 -10.60 7.29
CA ALA A 21 -10.57 -9.68 7.13
C ALA A 21 -9.44 -10.51 6.51
N HIS A 22 -9.45 -10.68 5.19
CA HIS A 22 -8.23 -11.04 4.48
C HIS A 22 -7.28 -9.86 4.62
N ALA A 23 -6.35 -9.96 5.58
CA ALA A 23 -5.31 -8.95 5.73
C ALA A 23 -4.25 -9.22 4.66
N HIS A 24 -4.38 -8.51 3.54
CA HIS A 24 -3.44 -8.59 2.43
C HIS A 24 -2.02 -8.24 2.89
N VAL A 25 -1.01 -8.77 2.21
CA VAL A 25 0.37 -8.29 2.39
C VAL A 25 0.44 -6.85 1.89
N GLY A 26 0.66 -5.92 2.82
CA GLY A 26 0.76 -4.49 2.50
C GLY A 26 2.21 -4.07 2.34
N ALA A 27 2.43 -2.96 1.62
CA ALA A 27 3.69 -2.24 1.64
C ALA A 27 3.45 -0.78 2.00
N SER A 28 4.44 -0.19 2.68
CA SER A 28 4.48 1.25 2.95
C SER A 28 5.90 1.75 2.77
N GLY A 29 6.02 3.00 2.33
CA GLY A 29 7.30 3.63 2.07
C GLY A 29 7.11 4.84 1.18
N GLN A 30 8.03 5.78 1.28
CA GLN A 30 8.06 6.94 0.40
C GLN A 30 9.31 6.82 -0.48
N LEU A 31 9.10 6.51 -1.74
CA LEU A 31 10.16 6.44 -2.74
C LEU A 31 10.16 7.74 -3.53
N THR A 32 11.30 8.40 -3.63
CA THR A 32 11.49 9.54 -4.54
C THR A 32 12.16 9.05 -5.81
N ALA A 33 11.66 9.48 -6.97
CA ALA A 33 12.21 9.12 -8.27
C ALA A 33 13.73 9.33 -8.32
N GLY A 34 14.45 8.34 -8.85
CA GLY A 34 15.92 8.36 -8.96
C GLY A 34 16.69 8.29 -7.64
N SER A 35 16.01 8.11 -6.50
CA SER A 35 16.62 8.03 -5.16
C SER A 35 16.46 6.64 -4.54
N SER A 36 17.01 6.45 -3.35
CA SER A 36 16.75 5.26 -2.53
C SER A 36 15.83 5.61 -1.36
N GLY A 37 14.89 4.71 -1.05
CA GLY A 37 14.06 4.79 0.16
C GLY A 37 13.95 3.44 0.85
N ILE A 38 13.16 3.38 1.93
CA ILE A 38 12.83 2.14 2.63
C ILE A 38 11.38 1.79 2.29
N VAL A 39 11.17 0.55 1.86
CA VAL A 39 9.86 -0.09 1.72
C VAL A 39 9.73 -1.12 2.82
N THR A 40 8.65 -1.04 3.60
CA THR A 40 8.31 -1.97 4.67
C THR A 40 7.05 -2.74 4.29
N PHE A 41 7.21 -4.05 4.18
CA PHE A 41 6.16 -5.02 3.94
C PHE A 41 5.58 -5.48 5.27
N GLY A 42 4.26 -5.61 5.32
CA GLY A 42 3.51 -6.01 6.50
C GLY A 42 2.62 -7.20 6.22
N VAL A 43 2.72 -8.24 7.06
CA VAL A 43 1.85 -9.42 7.02
C VAL A 43 0.95 -9.39 8.25
N GLY A 44 -0.35 -9.16 8.02
CA GLY A 44 -1.30 -8.92 9.09
C GLY A 44 -1.85 -10.15 9.79
N HIS A 45 -2.00 -11.24 9.04
CA HIS A 45 -2.49 -12.52 9.53
C HIS A 45 -1.83 -13.67 8.77
N GLY A 46 -2.05 -14.88 9.29
CA GLY A 46 -1.73 -16.13 8.65
C GLY A 46 -2.70 -16.51 7.52
N CYS A 47 -2.65 -17.78 7.12
CA CYS A 47 -3.51 -18.35 6.09
C CYS A 47 -4.50 -19.28 6.78
N ASP A 48 -5.79 -18.95 6.75
CA ASP A 48 -6.85 -19.73 7.40
C ASP A 48 -6.58 -20.05 8.89
N GLY A 49 -5.94 -19.12 9.61
CA GLY A 49 -5.56 -19.27 11.02
C GLY A 49 -4.19 -19.92 11.27
N ALA A 50 -3.54 -20.45 10.23
CA ALA A 50 -2.19 -20.99 10.30
C ALA A 50 -1.14 -19.88 10.23
N ASP A 51 -0.13 -19.92 11.10
CA ASP A 51 0.87 -18.85 11.23
C ASP A 51 1.79 -18.74 10.01
N THR A 52 2.11 -17.50 9.61
CA THR A 52 3.05 -17.22 8.52
C THR A 52 4.46 -17.58 8.95
N VAL A 53 5.14 -18.41 8.16
CA VAL A 53 6.52 -18.85 8.40
C VAL A 53 7.50 -18.36 7.34
N ARG A 54 7.02 -18.01 6.14
CA ARG A 54 7.83 -17.50 5.04
C ARG A 54 7.11 -16.40 4.28
N LEU A 55 7.85 -15.38 3.90
CA LEU A 55 7.41 -14.37 2.94
C LEU A 55 8.50 -14.21 1.87
N ARG A 56 8.16 -14.54 0.63
CA ARG A 56 8.99 -14.27 -0.55
C ARG A 56 8.44 -13.05 -1.26
N ILE A 57 9.26 -12.01 -1.40
CA ILE A 57 8.90 -10.75 -2.06
C ILE A 57 9.65 -10.68 -3.38
N GLU A 58 8.93 -10.54 -4.48
CA GLU A 58 9.51 -10.32 -5.81
C GLU A 58 9.88 -8.86 -6.01
N ILE A 59 11.05 -8.65 -6.62
CA ILE A 59 11.60 -7.33 -6.89
C ILE A 59 11.24 -6.92 -8.32
N PRO A 60 10.50 -5.81 -8.51
CA PRO A 60 10.14 -5.32 -9.83
C PRO A 60 11.38 -5.00 -10.67
N GLU A 61 11.32 -5.24 -11.97
CA GLU A 61 12.43 -4.95 -12.88
C GLU A 61 12.85 -3.46 -12.83
N ALA A 62 11.90 -2.55 -12.60
CA ALA A 62 12.16 -1.12 -12.48
C ALA A 62 12.97 -0.73 -11.22
N VAL A 63 13.09 -1.61 -10.22
CA VAL A 63 13.90 -1.35 -9.02
C VAL A 63 15.39 -1.41 -9.37
N THR A 64 16.09 -0.32 -9.08
CA THR A 64 17.50 -0.14 -9.50
C THR A 64 18.52 -0.72 -8.52
N SER A 65 18.13 -0.93 -7.25
CA SER A 65 18.97 -1.60 -6.26
C SER A 65 18.15 -2.10 -5.06
N VAL A 66 18.62 -3.14 -4.39
CA VAL A 66 17.99 -3.68 -3.18
C VAL A 66 19.04 -3.96 -2.11
N ARG A 67 18.76 -3.57 -0.86
CA ARG A 67 19.47 -4.01 0.34
C ARG A 67 18.47 -4.43 1.40
N GLY A 68 18.73 -5.55 2.07
CA GLY A 68 17.89 -6.01 3.17
C GLY A 68 18.14 -5.21 4.43
N LEU A 69 17.09 -5.05 5.23
CA LEU A 69 17.21 -4.71 6.64
C LEU A 69 16.85 -5.97 7.43
N THR A 70 17.62 -6.26 8.47
CA THR A 70 17.36 -7.41 9.35
C THR A 70 15.99 -7.26 10.02
N SER A 71 15.16 -8.28 9.93
CA SER A 71 13.85 -8.33 10.58
C SER A 71 13.94 -9.09 11.91
N ALA A 72 12.80 -9.25 12.61
CA ALA A 72 12.71 -10.13 13.77
C ALA A 72 12.99 -11.61 13.42
N TRP A 73 12.92 -11.99 12.15
CA TRP A 73 13.23 -13.34 11.65
C TRP A 73 14.71 -13.47 11.22
N GLY A 74 15.48 -12.38 11.28
CA GLY A 74 16.86 -12.34 10.82
C GLY A 74 17.01 -11.70 9.44
N GLU A 75 18.07 -12.08 8.74
CA GLU A 75 18.38 -11.56 7.42
C GLU A 75 17.54 -12.26 6.34
N GLY A 76 17.16 -11.53 5.31
CA GLY A 76 16.54 -12.11 4.12
C GLY A 76 17.56 -12.81 3.23
N THR A 77 17.13 -13.88 2.57
CA THR A 77 17.91 -14.56 1.51
C THR A 77 17.61 -13.93 0.16
N PHE A 78 18.64 -13.63 -0.63
CA PHE A 78 18.51 -12.93 -1.91
C PHE A 78 18.60 -13.92 -3.08
N GLU A 79 17.57 -13.91 -3.93
CA GLU A 79 17.59 -14.58 -5.23
C GLU A 79 18.11 -13.62 -6.30
N ARG A 80 18.98 -14.11 -7.18
CA ARG A 80 19.56 -13.31 -8.26
C ARG A 80 19.42 -13.99 -9.61
N ASP A 81 19.29 -13.19 -10.66
CA ASP A 81 19.32 -13.68 -12.04
C ASP A 81 20.75 -13.80 -12.60
N ASP A 82 20.87 -14.19 -13.87
CA ASP A 82 22.16 -14.35 -14.57
C ASP A 82 22.96 -13.04 -14.72
N THR A 83 22.34 -11.89 -14.46
CA THR A 83 22.97 -10.56 -14.47
C THR A 83 23.38 -10.07 -13.08
N ASP A 84 23.28 -10.94 -12.07
CA ASP A 84 23.49 -10.64 -10.64
C ASP A 84 22.45 -9.64 -10.06
N ARG A 85 21.34 -9.38 -10.78
CA ARG A 85 20.25 -8.53 -10.28
C ARG A 85 19.46 -9.29 -9.23
N VAL A 86 19.13 -8.64 -8.10
CA VAL A 86 18.20 -9.20 -7.12
C VAL A 86 16.80 -9.27 -7.71
N VAL A 87 16.22 -10.46 -7.77
CA VAL A 87 14.87 -10.70 -8.32
C VAL A 87 13.85 -11.06 -7.26
N ALA A 88 14.28 -11.55 -6.10
CA ALA A 88 13.41 -11.76 -4.95
C ALA A 88 14.21 -11.73 -3.63
N VAL A 89 13.51 -11.45 -2.53
CA VAL A 89 14.04 -11.57 -1.17
C VAL A 89 13.07 -12.42 -0.34
N THR A 90 13.60 -13.46 0.29
CA THR A 90 12.83 -14.37 1.14
C THR A 90 13.20 -14.20 2.61
N PHE A 91 12.21 -13.95 3.45
CA PHE A 91 12.33 -13.99 4.90
C PHE A 91 11.63 -15.23 5.44
N GLU A 92 12.28 -15.94 6.34
CA GLU A 92 11.78 -17.20 6.88
C GLU A 92 12.13 -17.37 8.35
N LYS A 93 11.25 -18.00 9.11
CA LYS A 93 11.53 -18.50 10.46
C LYS A 93 11.30 -20.00 10.51
N ALA A 94 12.02 -20.68 11.40
CA ALA A 94 11.96 -22.14 11.50
C ALA A 94 10.62 -22.65 12.06
N GLU A 95 10.11 -22.00 13.09
CA GLU A 95 8.98 -22.48 13.90
C GLU A 95 7.71 -21.67 13.63
N ALA A 96 6.61 -22.39 13.39
CA ALA A 96 5.27 -21.83 13.39
C ALA A 96 4.78 -21.61 14.83
N ARG A 97 3.98 -20.56 15.03
CA ARG A 97 3.24 -20.33 16.27
C ARG A 97 1.94 -21.11 16.24
N GLU A 98 1.41 -21.40 17.43
CA GLU A 98 0.08 -22.02 17.59
C GLU A 98 -1.06 -21.11 17.11
N ARG A 99 -0.82 -19.79 17.03
CA ARG A 99 -1.81 -18.77 16.65
C ARG A 99 -1.21 -17.76 15.69
N ASP A 100 -2.04 -17.25 14.77
CA ASP A 100 -1.74 -16.20 13.81
C ASP A 100 -2.04 -14.79 14.35
N ASP A 101 -1.72 -14.56 15.62
CA ASP A 101 -2.02 -13.32 16.34
C ASP A 101 -0.90 -12.26 16.26
N GLN A 102 0.05 -12.44 15.34
CA GLN A 102 1.21 -11.57 15.17
C GLN A 102 1.17 -10.82 13.85
N TYR A 103 1.66 -9.58 13.90
CA TYR A 103 1.95 -8.77 12.73
C TYR A 103 3.45 -8.85 12.43
N TYR A 104 3.82 -9.22 11.20
CA TYR A 104 5.22 -9.32 10.80
C TYR A 104 5.61 -8.17 9.87
N GLN A 105 6.83 -7.64 10.06
CA GLN A 105 7.38 -6.57 9.22
C GLN A 105 8.73 -6.95 8.62
N PHE A 106 8.89 -6.65 7.34
CA PHE A 106 10.10 -6.89 6.57
C PHE A 106 10.44 -5.63 5.79
N SER A 107 11.66 -5.10 5.93
CA SER A 107 12.04 -3.86 5.27
C SER A 107 13.18 -4.07 4.29
N LEU A 108 13.07 -3.42 3.13
CA LEU A 108 14.10 -3.36 2.10
C LEU A 108 14.43 -1.90 1.82
N ARG A 109 15.72 -1.58 1.72
CA ARG A 109 16.17 -0.32 1.12
C ARG A 109 16.20 -0.52 -0.40
N VAL A 110 15.37 0.22 -1.10
CA VAL A 110 15.09 0.06 -2.53
C VAL A 110 15.55 1.33 -3.27
N GLY A 111 16.25 1.14 -4.38
CA GLY A 111 16.48 2.20 -5.37
C GLY A 111 15.27 2.31 -6.30
N ALA A 112 14.63 3.47 -6.30
CA ALA A 112 13.49 3.75 -7.16
C ALA A 112 13.95 4.03 -8.61
N PRO A 113 13.11 3.74 -9.62
CA PRO A 113 13.34 4.23 -10.96
C PRO A 113 13.26 5.76 -10.99
N ASP A 114 13.86 6.39 -12.01
CA ASP A 114 13.65 7.80 -12.31
C ASP A 114 12.35 7.99 -13.11
N ALA A 115 11.23 7.61 -12.49
CA ALA A 115 9.90 7.59 -13.09
C ALA A 115 8.86 8.02 -12.03
N PRO A 116 8.69 9.34 -11.81
CA PRO A 116 7.73 9.82 -10.82
C PRO A 116 6.29 9.50 -11.24
N PHE A 117 5.39 9.46 -10.26
CA PHE A 117 3.97 9.12 -10.40
C PHE A 117 3.70 7.69 -10.90
N THR A 118 4.68 6.80 -10.78
CA THR A 118 4.52 5.38 -11.10
C THR A 118 4.34 4.54 -9.84
N THR A 119 3.53 3.49 -9.93
CA THR A 119 3.36 2.52 -8.85
C THR A 119 4.29 1.33 -9.08
N LEU A 120 5.10 1.00 -8.07
CA LEU A 120 5.83 -0.26 -8.03
C LEU A 120 4.97 -1.30 -7.31
N TYR A 121 4.69 -2.41 -7.98
CA TYR A 121 4.00 -3.56 -7.41
C TYR A 121 5.02 -4.64 -7.07
N PHE A 122 5.00 -5.14 -5.85
CA PHE A 122 5.86 -6.18 -5.32
C PHE A 122 5.02 -7.43 -5.08
N PRO A 123 4.94 -8.34 -6.07
CA PRO A 123 4.30 -9.63 -5.87
C PRO A 123 4.92 -10.36 -4.69
N ALA A 124 4.10 -11.07 -3.92
CA ALA A 124 4.59 -11.83 -2.78
C ALA A 124 3.95 -13.22 -2.70
N THR A 125 4.72 -14.19 -2.24
CA THR A 125 4.22 -15.51 -1.83
C THR A 125 4.33 -15.61 -0.32
N GLN A 126 3.20 -15.76 0.34
CA GLN A 126 3.11 -16.00 1.77
C GLN A 126 2.95 -17.49 2.01
N THR A 127 3.89 -18.12 2.73
CA THR A 127 3.76 -19.51 3.18
C THR A 127 3.36 -19.52 4.65
N CYS A 128 2.28 -20.22 4.95
CA CYS A 128 1.78 -20.46 6.30
C CYS A 128 1.95 -21.93 6.66
N ARG A 129 2.11 -22.22 7.95
CA ARG A 129 2.25 -23.60 8.43
C ARG A 129 1.34 -23.83 9.63
N ASP A 130 0.55 -24.89 9.56
CA ASP A 130 -0.36 -25.27 10.65
C ASP A 130 0.35 -26.05 11.77
N SER A 131 -0.40 -26.41 12.82
CA SER A 131 0.12 -27.17 13.97
C SER A 131 0.54 -28.60 13.64
N GLU A 132 0.09 -29.15 12.51
CA GLU A 132 0.47 -30.49 12.03
C GLU A 132 1.72 -30.43 11.14
N GLY A 133 2.21 -29.22 10.83
CA GLY A 133 3.37 -28.97 9.99
C GLY A 133 3.05 -28.88 8.50
N THR A 134 1.77 -28.84 8.12
CA THR A 134 1.36 -28.70 6.72
C THR A 134 1.54 -27.26 6.27
N GLU A 135 2.19 -27.06 5.12
CA GLU A 135 2.35 -25.73 4.52
C GLU A 135 1.26 -25.44 3.50
N THR A 136 0.76 -24.20 3.52
CA THR A 136 -0.12 -23.62 2.51
C THR A 136 0.48 -22.32 1.99
N GLU A 137 0.16 -21.95 0.75
CA GLU A 137 0.68 -20.74 0.12
C GLU A 137 -0.45 -19.86 -0.41
N VAL A 138 -0.27 -18.56 -0.25
CA VAL A 138 -1.10 -17.51 -0.85
C VAL A 138 -0.21 -16.63 -1.72
N GLU A 139 -0.60 -16.48 -2.99
CA GLU A 139 0.06 -15.61 -3.94
C GLU A 139 -0.64 -14.25 -4.00
N TRP A 140 0.08 -13.20 -3.64
CA TRP A 140 -0.32 -11.79 -3.67
C TRP A 140 0.26 -11.13 -4.93
N ARG A 141 -0.44 -11.27 -6.07
CA ARG A 141 0.08 -10.87 -7.39
C ARG A 141 -0.83 -9.93 -8.17
N ALA A 142 -2.08 -9.79 -7.77
CA ALA A 142 -3.04 -9.02 -8.54
C ALA A 142 -2.66 -7.54 -8.59
N MET A 143 -2.72 -6.98 -9.80
CA MET A 143 -2.54 -5.55 -10.01
C MET A 143 -3.93 -4.92 -9.93
N VAL A 144 -4.21 -4.22 -8.84
CA VAL A 144 -5.47 -3.50 -8.73
C VAL A 144 -5.42 -2.31 -9.68
N SER A 145 -6.26 -2.36 -10.72
CA SER A 145 -6.53 -1.19 -11.56
C SER A 145 -7.65 -0.36 -10.94
N HIS A 146 -7.64 0.96 -11.13
CA HIS A 146 -8.66 1.85 -10.57
C HIS A 146 -10.08 1.58 -11.14
N ASP A 147 -10.15 0.93 -12.31
CA ASP A 147 -11.41 0.63 -13.02
C ASP A 147 -11.94 -0.79 -12.74
N ASP A 148 -11.21 -1.61 -11.98
CA ASP A 148 -11.60 -2.99 -11.70
C ASP A 148 -12.05 -3.17 -10.24
N HIS A 149 -13.35 -3.40 -10.06
CA HIS A 149 -13.98 -3.59 -8.76
C HIS A 149 -14.13 -5.08 -8.38
N THR A 150 -13.38 -5.99 -8.99
CA THR A 150 -13.38 -7.39 -8.55
C THR A 150 -12.77 -7.52 -7.16
N THR A 151 -13.59 -7.90 -6.19
CA THR A 151 -13.26 -7.97 -4.76
C THR A 151 -12.57 -9.28 -4.33
N ASP A 152 -12.22 -10.17 -5.26
CA ASP A 152 -11.72 -11.53 -4.99
C ASP A 152 -10.22 -11.71 -5.28
N GLU A 153 -9.49 -10.64 -5.57
CA GLU A 153 -8.08 -10.78 -5.94
C GLU A 153 -7.16 -10.59 -4.73
N ASN A 154 -6.08 -11.37 -4.66
CA ASN A 154 -4.97 -11.19 -3.71
C ASN A 154 -4.01 -10.12 -4.26
N PRO A 155 -4.15 -8.83 -3.91
CA PRO A 155 -3.38 -7.77 -4.54
C PRO A 155 -1.90 -7.86 -4.16
N ALA A 156 -1.04 -7.55 -5.11
CA ALA A 156 0.37 -7.33 -4.83
C ALA A 156 0.53 -6.11 -3.91
N ALA A 157 1.49 -6.19 -2.99
CA ALA A 157 1.90 -5.03 -2.21
C ALA A 157 2.41 -3.94 -3.16
N SER A 158 2.12 -2.67 -2.90
CA SER A 158 2.53 -1.60 -3.83
C SER A 158 2.96 -0.32 -3.12
N VAL A 159 3.82 0.46 -3.79
CA VAL A 159 4.26 1.79 -3.33
C VAL A 159 4.37 2.74 -4.52
N MET A 160 3.96 3.99 -4.31
CA MET A 160 4.08 5.07 -5.29
C MET A 160 5.51 5.64 -5.30
N VAL A 161 6.03 5.92 -6.49
CA VAL A 161 7.25 6.68 -6.71
C VAL A 161 6.88 8.15 -6.85
N PHE A 162 7.25 8.96 -5.86
CA PHE A 162 6.95 10.38 -5.82
C PHE A 162 7.96 11.20 -6.64
N PRO A 163 7.54 12.33 -7.22
CA PRO A 163 8.47 13.29 -7.79
C PRO A 163 9.43 13.84 -6.73
N PRO A 164 10.65 14.27 -7.12
CA PRO A 164 11.51 15.07 -6.27
C PRO A 164 10.79 16.35 -5.84
N ARG A 165 10.84 16.67 -4.55
CA ARG A 165 10.14 17.83 -3.96
C ARG A 165 11.16 18.82 -3.41
N THR A 166 10.94 20.10 -3.69
CA THR A 166 11.71 21.20 -3.12
C THR A 166 10.78 22.18 -2.39
N PRO A 167 11.22 22.87 -1.30
CA PRO A 167 10.39 23.87 -0.66
C PRO A 167 9.96 24.98 -1.63
N GLY A 168 8.68 25.32 -1.68
CA GLY A 168 8.14 26.30 -2.61
C GLY A 168 7.46 25.68 -3.84
N TRP A 169 7.42 26.44 -4.94
CA TRP A 169 6.76 26.02 -6.17
C TRP A 169 7.60 25.01 -6.95
N ASN A 170 6.99 23.90 -7.28
CA ASN A 170 7.53 22.83 -8.11
C ASN A 170 6.65 22.71 -9.35
N HIS A 171 7.26 22.30 -10.47
CA HIS A 171 6.59 22.10 -11.73
C HIS A 171 6.86 20.69 -12.23
N TYR A 172 5.80 19.97 -12.58
CA TYR A 172 5.85 18.61 -13.12
C TYR A 172 4.97 18.50 -14.36
N VAL A 173 5.19 17.45 -15.13
CA VAL A 173 4.29 17.04 -16.22
C VAL A 173 3.73 15.68 -15.84
N ALA A 174 2.41 15.53 -15.91
CA ALA A 174 1.73 14.26 -15.62
C ALA A 174 2.13 13.21 -16.67
N PRO A 175 2.75 12.08 -16.29
CA PRO A 175 3.12 11.04 -17.26
C PRO A 175 1.91 10.20 -17.71
N ASP A 176 0.85 10.17 -16.90
CA ASP A 176 -0.39 9.43 -17.14
C ASP A 176 -1.55 10.07 -16.36
N HIS A 177 -2.74 9.47 -16.42
CA HIS A 177 -3.90 9.85 -15.63
C HIS A 177 -3.64 9.64 -14.13
N LEU A 178 -3.82 10.70 -13.33
CA LEU A 178 -3.73 10.67 -11.87
C LEU A 178 -5.11 10.93 -11.26
N HIS A 179 -5.77 9.87 -10.82
CA HIS A 179 -7.06 9.95 -10.12
C HIS A 179 -6.89 10.10 -8.60
N ASP A 180 -5.85 9.49 -8.03
CA ASP A 180 -5.56 9.61 -6.61
C ASP A 180 -4.73 10.87 -6.34
N LEU A 181 -5.40 11.97 -6.01
CA LEU A 181 -4.73 13.22 -5.64
C LEU A 181 -4.12 13.21 -4.24
N SER A 182 -4.35 12.16 -3.43
CA SER A 182 -3.71 12.02 -2.12
C SER A 182 -2.19 11.86 -2.20
N ILE A 183 -1.65 11.57 -3.38
CA ILE A 183 -0.21 11.67 -3.66
C ILE A 183 0.37 13.06 -3.37
N PHE A 184 -0.47 14.10 -3.32
CA PHE A 184 -0.15 15.48 -2.96
C PHE A 184 -0.65 15.86 -1.56
N ALA A 185 -0.92 14.90 -0.67
CA ALA A 185 -1.48 15.19 0.66
C ALA A 185 -0.60 16.09 1.54
N ASP A 186 0.70 16.15 1.26
CA ASP A 186 1.66 17.02 1.93
C ASP A 186 1.89 18.36 1.21
N ALA A 187 1.27 18.58 0.05
CA ALA A 187 1.28 19.86 -0.62
C ALA A 187 0.29 20.84 0.03
N ARG A 188 0.63 22.12 0.01
CA ARG A 188 -0.29 23.20 0.39
C ARG A 188 -1.39 23.35 -0.65
N ILE A 189 -1.02 23.36 -1.92
CA ILE A 189 -1.95 23.47 -3.05
C ILE A 189 -1.32 22.91 -4.33
N VAL A 190 -2.14 22.31 -5.17
CA VAL A 190 -1.83 21.78 -6.50
C VAL A 190 -2.68 22.54 -7.51
N TRP A 191 -2.09 22.92 -8.64
CA TRP A 191 -2.75 23.60 -9.74
C TRP A 191 -2.52 22.88 -11.06
N VAL A 192 -3.58 22.81 -11.87
CA VAL A 192 -3.54 22.44 -13.29
C VAL A 192 -4.44 23.42 -14.04
N GLY A 193 -3.85 24.34 -14.81
CA GLY A 193 -4.60 25.43 -15.43
C GLY A 193 -5.34 26.28 -14.38
N THR A 194 -6.67 26.37 -14.49
CA THR A 194 -7.54 27.07 -13.52
C THR A 194 -8.10 26.14 -12.43
N ALA A 195 -7.74 24.85 -12.46
CA ALA A 195 -8.20 23.89 -11.48
C ALA A 195 -7.21 23.73 -10.32
N ALA A 196 -7.71 23.61 -9.09
CA ALA A 196 -6.89 23.47 -7.90
C ALA A 196 -7.34 22.34 -6.97
N TYR A 197 -6.38 21.74 -6.27
CA TYR A 197 -6.59 20.75 -5.22
C TYR A 197 -5.76 21.10 -3.98
N SER A 198 -6.32 20.83 -2.80
CA SER A 198 -5.58 20.81 -1.54
C SER A 198 -6.16 19.74 -0.63
N ALA A 199 -5.30 18.96 0.03
CA ALA A 199 -5.74 18.04 1.08
C ALA A 199 -6.09 18.77 2.39
N ASN A 200 -5.73 20.05 2.53
CA ASN A 200 -6.11 20.88 3.66
C ASN A 200 -7.56 21.38 3.49
N ALA A 201 -8.43 21.03 4.44
CA ALA A 201 -9.87 21.31 4.37
C ALA A 201 -10.19 22.81 4.27
N GLU A 202 -9.44 23.67 4.95
CA GLU A 202 -9.64 25.12 4.88
C GLU A 202 -9.29 25.66 3.49
N THR A 203 -8.18 25.21 2.91
CA THR A 203 -7.78 25.61 1.55
C THR A 203 -8.71 25.03 0.49
N ALA A 204 -9.19 23.80 0.66
CA ALA A 204 -10.20 23.20 -0.20
C ALA A 204 -11.50 24.01 -0.21
N ALA A 205 -11.99 24.44 0.97
CA ALA A 205 -13.18 25.29 1.06
C ALA A 205 -12.99 26.65 0.36
N LEU A 206 -11.78 27.22 0.40
CA LEU A 206 -11.47 28.43 -0.35
C LEU A 206 -11.52 28.20 -1.87
N ILE A 207 -10.92 27.11 -2.35
CA ILE A 207 -10.98 26.70 -3.77
C ILE A 207 -12.43 26.57 -4.24
N GLU A 208 -13.29 25.89 -3.46
CA GLU A 208 -14.70 25.67 -3.80
C GLU A 208 -15.54 26.96 -3.82
N SER A 209 -15.11 27.99 -3.08
CA SER A 209 -15.84 29.26 -2.96
C SER A 209 -15.40 30.32 -3.98
N ASP A 210 -14.27 30.13 -4.64
CA ASP A 210 -13.72 31.08 -5.60
C ASP A 210 -14.37 30.89 -6.98
N PRO A 211 -15.05 31.92 -7.54
CA PRO A 211 -15.76 31.79 -8.82
C PRO A 211 -14.83 31.62 -10.02
N ASP A 212 -13.54 31.94 -9.88
CA ASP A 212 -12.54 31.87 -10.96
C ASP A 212 -11.72 30.57 -10.92
N VAL A 213 -11.99 29.68 -9.96
CA VAL A 213 -11.25 28.42 -9.73
C VAL A 213 -12.19 27.22 -9.80
N THR A 214 -11.73 26.15 -10.46
CA THR A 214 -12.45 24.86 -10.45
C THR A 214 -11.78 23.87 -9.52
N THR A 215 -12.53 22.99 -8.86
CA THR A 215 -11.93 21.89 -8.09
C THR A 215 -11.26 20.89 -9.04
N LEU A 216 -9.98 20.62 -8.80
CA LEU A 216 -9.23 19.58 -9.49
C LEU A 216 -9.59 18.22 -8.88
N ALA A 217 -10.19 17.34 -9.66
CA ALA A 217 -10.61 15.99 -9.24
C ALA A 217 -9.69 14.88 -9.78
N GLU A 218 -9.07 15.11 -10.94
CA GLU A 218 -8.13 14.21 -11.60
C GLU A 218 -7.17 15.03 -12.47
N ILE A 219 -6.03 14.45 -12.82
CA ILE A 219 -5.03 15.06 -13.71
C ILE A 219 -4.88 14.19 -14.96
N HIS A 220 -5.02 14.78 -16.13
CA HIS A 220 -4.83 14.08 -17.40
C HIS A 220 -3.34 14.00 -17.78
N PRO A 221 -2.94 13.01 -18.61
CA PRO A 221 -1.60 12.93 -19.17
C PRO A 221 -1.18 14.24 -19.83
N ASP A 222 0.12 14.52 -19.80
CA ASP A 222 0.77 15.72 -20.36
C ASP A 222 0.34 17.06 -19.71
N SER A 223 -0.49 17.03 -18.66
CA SER A 223 -0.87 18.24 -17.92
C SER A 223 0.33 18.82 -17.16
N GLU A 224 0.50 20.15 -17.24
CA GLU A 224 1.41 20.90 -16.38
C GLU A 224 0.83 20.99 -14.96
N ILE A 225 1.56 20.45 -13.98
CA ILE A 225 1.19 20.43 -12.57
C ILE A 225 2.09 21.40 -11.82
N TRP A 226 1.49 22.40 -11.17
CA TRP A 226 2.18 23.33 -10.28
C TRP A 226 1.85 23.02 -8.84
N VAL A 227 2.85 22.66 -8.04
CA VAL A 227 2.65 22.20 -6.66
C VAL A 227 3.45 23.09 -5.71
N LEU A 228 2.77 23.60 -4.67
CA LEU A 228 3.41 24.31 -3.58
C LEU A 228 3.57 23.36 -2.38
N TYR A 229 4.81 23.03 -2.04
CA TYR A 229 5.16 22.32 -0.80
C TYR A 229 5.64 23.33 0.27
#